data_AF-A0A2V5N585-F1
#
_entry.id   AF-A0A2V5N585-F1
#
_cell.length_a   1.000
_cell.length_b   1.000
_cell.length_c   1.000
_cell.angle_alpha   90.00
_cell.angle_beta   90.00
_cell.angle_gamma   90.00
#
_symmetry.space_group_name_H-M   'P 1'
#
loop_
_entity.id
_entity.type
_entity.pdbx_description
1 polymer ?
#
loop_
_entity_poly.entity_id
_entity_poly.type
_entity_poly.pdbx_seq_one_letter_code
_entity_poly.pdbx_strand_id
1 'polypeptide(L)'
;MPEVRTGQTPTKLTKGEYLKRWRQRFYDPGFEKCDPELDRIAEIAWDVYDNSRKAPRTRKAGPGFTDPEHELPIEWLDARQAIIEAQNRYESAESPSRVLLICASPRTDQTCPSEISKTFRLTQAAKEIIEGAERFEVDFLDLSVLTAEYGRVIYPCKSCVSTAMPLCHWPCS
;
A
#
# COMPACT_ATOMS: atom_id res chain seq x y z
N MET A 1 17.45 -13.09 -26.41
CA MET A 1 16.42 -12.47 -25.53
C MET A 1 15.16 -12.28 -26.35
N PRO A 2 13.96 -12.55 -25.81
CA PRO A 2 12.71 -12.25 -26.51
C PRO A 2 12.56 -10.75 -26.77
N GLU A 3 11.86 -10.40 -27.85
CA GLU A 3 11.56 -9.00 -28.19
C GLU A 3 10.54 -8.42 -27.20
N VAL A 4 10.82 -7.23 -26.67
CA VAL A 4 9.94 -6.53 -25.71
C VAL A 4 8.72 -5.99 -26.45
N ARG A 5 7.51 -6.41 -26.02
CA ARG A 5 6.25 -5.93 -26.59
C ARG A 5 5.78 -4.67 -25.86
N THR A 6 5.57 -3.60 -26.62
CA THR A 6 5.09 -2.29 -26.13
C THR A 6 3.77 -1.89 -26.80
N GLY A 7 3.11 -0.82 -26.34
CA GLY A 7 1.91 -0.27 -27.00
C GLY A 7 0.68 -0.07 -26.11
N GLN A 8 0.83 -0.15 -24.78
CA GLN A 8 -0.25 0.24 -23.87
C GLN A 8 -0.52 1.74 -23.94
N THR A 9 -1.73 2.14 -23.52
CA THR A 9 -2.15 3.55 -23.47
C THR A 9 -1.13 4.39 -22.68
N PRO A 10 -0.63 5.51 -23.25
CA PRO A 10 0.24 6.43 -22.51
C PRO A 10 -0.44 6.94 -21.24
N THR A 11 0.24 6.85 -20.10
CA THR A 11 -0.31 7.23 -18.80
C THR A 11 0.23 8.57 -18.26
N LYS A 12 1.23 9.16 -18.93
CA LYS A 12 1.80 10.45 -18.53
C LYS A 12 0.80 11.57 -18.84
N LEU A 13 0.40 12.31 -17.80
CA LEU A 13 -0.51 13.43 -17.90
C LEU A 13 0.21 14.68 -18.37
N THR A 14 -0.53 15.59 -19.00
CA THR A 14 -0.08 16.97 -19.18
C THR A 14 -0.11 17.70 -17.84
N LYS A 15 0.66 18.79 -17.72
CA LYS A 15 0.69 19.61 -16.50
C LYS A 15 -0.70 20.08 -16.09
N GLY A 16 -1.48 20.59 -17.05
CA GLY A 16 -2.83 21.08 -16.79
C GLY A 16 -3.76 19.99 -16.23
N GLU A 17 -3.74 18.79 -16.81
CA GLU A 17 -4.57 17.67 -16.34
C GLU A 17 -4.11 17.14 -14.97
N TYR A 18 -2.79 17.06 -14.75
CA TYR A 18 -2.23 16.70 -13.45
C TYR A 18 -2.68 17.67 -12.36
N LEU A 19 -2.47 18.98 -12.57
CA LEU A 19 -2.80 20.02 -11.60
C LEU A 19 -4.31 20.08 -11.33
N LYS A 20 -5.14 19.89 -12.36
CA LYS A 20 -6.58 19.76 -12.22
C LYS A 20 -6.95 18.62 -11.27
N ARG A 21 -6.39 17.42 -11.45
CA ARG A 21 -6.64 16.26 -10.56
C ARG A 21 -6.06 16.45 -9.16
N TRP A 22 -4.89 17.07 -9.07
CA TRP A 22 -4.24 17.35 -7.79
C TRP A 22 -5.07 18.31 -6.94
N ARG A 23 -5.60 19.38 -7.56
CA ARG A 23 -6.45 20.38 -6.89
C ARG A 23 -7.78 19.83 -6.39
N GLN A 24 -8.31 18.75 -6.96
CA GLN A 24 -9.56 18.11 -6.48
C GLN A 24 -9.49 17.66 -5.02
N ARG A 25 -8.30 17.43 -4.47
CA ARG A 25 -8.11 17.07 -3.06
C ARG A 25 -8.32 18.24 -2.09
N PHE A 26 -8.31 19.47 -2.60
CA PHE A 26 -8.39 20.72 -1.83
C PHE A 26 -9.62 21.54 -2.22
N TYR A 27 -10.72 20.88 -2.58
CA TYR A 27 -11.93 21.53 -3.07
C TYR A 27 -12.72 22.32 -2.00
N ASP A 28 -12.57 21.95 -0.72
CA ASP A 28 -13.30 22.59 0.38
C ASP A 28 -12.93 24.09 0.51
N PRO A 29 -13.90 25.01 0.70
CA PRO A 29 -13.64 26.45 0.84
C PRO A 29 -12.64 26.81 1.95
N GLY A 30 -12.46 25.95 2.96
CA GLY A 30 -11.44 26.13 3.99
C GLY A 30 -10.00 26.23 3.47
N PHE A 31 -9.74 25.77 2.24
CA PHE A 31 -8.44 25.84 1.58
C PHE A 31 -8.21 27.12 0.75
N GLU A 32 -9.23 27.92 0.47
CA GLU A 32 -9.10 29.13 -0.40
C GLU A 32 -8.04 30.10 0.14
N LYS A 33 -7.97 30.27 1.45
CA LYS A 33 -6.95 31.11 2.12
C LYS A 33 -5.51 30.63 1.92
N CYS A 34 -5.31 29.40 1.45
CA CYS A 34 -4.02 28.75 1.23
C CYS A 34 -3.70 28.57 -0.27
N ASP A 35 -4.45 29.22 -1.17
CA ASP A 35 -4.23 29.08 -2.61
C ASP A 35 -2.80 29.39 -3.08
N PRO A 36 -2.14 30.46 -2.61
CA PRO A 36 -0.75 30.75 -2.99
C PRO A 36 0.23 29.64 -2.58
N GLU A 37 0.06 29.06 -1.39
CA GLU A 37 0.88 27.96 -0.90
C GLU A 37 0.61 26.67 -1.68
N LEU A 38 -0.65 26.38 -1.95
CA LEU A 38 -1.05 25.21 -2.73
C LEU A 38 -0.52 25.29 -4.16
N ASP A 39 -0.53 26.46 -4.81
CA ASP A 39 0.07 26.64 -6.13
C ASP A 39 1.57 26.34 -6.13
N ARG A 40 2.28 26.86 -5.12
CA ARG A 40 3.71 26.58 -4.95
C ARG A 40 3.99 25.09 -4.76
N ILE A 41 3.18 24.39 -3.96
CA ILE A 41 3.34 22.95 -3.73
C ILE A 41 2.98 22.17 -5.01
N ALA A 42 1.97 22.60 -5.75
CA ALA A 42 1.52 21.92 -6.97
C ALA A 42 2.60 21.94 -8.06
N GLU A 43 3.35 23.04 -8.18
CA GLU A 43 4.51 23.14 -9.06
C GLU A 43 5.60 22.11 -8.71
N ILE A 44 5.91 21.97 -7.42
CA ILE A 44 6.87 20.96 -6.94
C ILE A 44 6.35 19.54 -7.22
N ALA A 45 5.07 19.29 -6.95
CA ALA A 45 4.44 18.00 -7.19
C ALA A 45 4.44 17.62 -8.68
N TRP A 46 4.21 18.60 -9.56
CA TRP A 46 4.35 18.43 -11.01
C TRP A 46 5.79 18.09 -11.41
N ASP A 47 6.81 18.80 -10.92
CA ASP A 47 8.21 18.49 -11.23
C ASP A 47 8.58 17.06 -10.83
N VAL A 48 8.15 16.62 -9.65
CA VAL A 48 8.36 15.24 -9.18
C VAL A 48 7.68 14.22 -10.10
N TYR A 49 6.46 14.49 -10.55
CA TYR A 49 5.70 13.63 -11.46
C TYR A 49 6.31 13.59 -12.87
N ASP A 50 6.62 14.75 -13.44
CA ASP A 50 7.11 14.89 -14.83
C ASP A 50 8.46 14.21 -15.02
N ASN A 51 9.34 14.31 -14.02
CA ASN A 51 10.63 13.65 -13.97
C ASN A 51 10.57 12.17 -13.56
N SER A 52 9.38 11.62 -13.27
CA SER A 52 9.19 10.20 -12.93
C SER A 52 10.11 9.72 -11.80
N ARG A 53 10.30 10.53 -10.74
CA ARG A 53 11.19 10.20 -9.62
C ARG A 53 10.62 9.06 -8.77
N LYS A 54 10.88 7.80 -9.17
CA LYS A 54 10.30 6.59 -8.54
C LYS A 54 10.93 6.19 -7.21
N ALA A 55 12.22 6.45 -7.02
CA ALA A 55 12.96 6.08 -5.81
C ALA A 55 13.94 7.20 -5.44
N PRO A 56 13.45 8.30 -4.86
CA PRO A 56 14.27 9.49 -4.63
C PRO A 56 15.28 9.33 -3.48
N ARG A 57 15.21 8.23 -2.72
CA ARG A 57 16.10 7.95 -1.59
C ARG A 57 16.66 6.55 -1.73
N THR A 58 17.96 6.46 -1.92
CA THR A 58 18.67 5.20 -2.11
C THR A 58 19.81 5.06 -1.10
N ARG A 59 20.24 3.81 -0.90
CA ARG A 59 21.53 3.46 -0.32
C ARG A 59 22.04 2.19 -0.97
N LYS A 60 23.36 1.96 -0.91
CA LYS A 60 23.98 0.68 -1.29
C LYS A 60 23.26 -0.51 -0.65
N ALA A 61 23.03 -1.55 -1.45
CA ALA A 61 22.34 -2.77 -1.04
C ALA A 61 23.03 -3.48 0.14
N GLY A 62 24.36 -3.49 0.14
CA GLY A 62 25.18 -4.11 1.17
C GLY A 62 25.35 -5.62 1.02
N PRO A 63 25.98 -6.27 2.00
CA PRO A 63 26.26 -7.72 1.96
C PRO A 63 24.99 -8.57 1.83
N GLY A 64 25.09 -9.71 1.13
CA GLY A 64 23.97 -10.63 0.89
C GLY A 64 23.18 -10.36 -0.39
N PHE A 65 23.51 -9.29 -1.13
CA PHE A 65 23.07 -9.07 -2.51
C PHE A 65 24.16 -9.49 -3.50
N THR A 66 23.76 -9.88 -4.71
CA THR A 66 24.70 -10.23 -5.80
C THR A 66 25.64 -9.07 -6.14
N ASP A 67 25.14 -7.83 -6.07
CA ASP A 67 25.93 -6.61 -6.18
C ASP A 67 25.69 -5.74 -4.94
N PRO A 68 26.61 -5.79 -3.94
CA PRO A 68 26.50 -4.99 -2.72
C PRO A 68 26.56 -3.47 -2.93
N GLU A 69 27.18 -3.02 -4.02
CA GLU A 69 27.39 -1.60 -4.30
C GLU A 69 26.21 -0.97 -5.06
N HIS A 70 25.27 -1.79 -5.54
CA HIS A 70 24.08 -1.32 -6.23
C HIS A 70 23.21 -0.45 -5.31
N GLU A 71 22.87 0.75 -5.77
CA GLU A 71 21.99 1.68 -5.07
C GLU A 71 20.53 1.21 -5.15
N LEU A 72 19.96 0.82 -4.01
CA LEU A 72 18.57 0.38 -3.89
C LEU A 72 17.71 1.37 -3.11
N PRO A 73 16.40 1.45 -3.39
CA PRO A 73 15.48 2.27 -2.63
C PRO A 73 15.46 1.84 -1.16
N ILE A 74 15.55 2.82 -0.24
CA ILE A 74 15.57 2.54 1.20
C ILE A 74 14.31 1.76 1.62
N GLU A 75 13.15 2.15 1.09
CA GLU A 75 11.85 1.51 1.35
C GLU A 75 11.84 0.02 1.00
N TRP A 76 12.56 -0.38 -0.06
CA TRP A 76 12.62 -1.79 -0.47
C TRP A 76 13.48 -2.61 0.48
N LEU A 77 14.56 -2.03 0.98
CA LEU A 77 15.43 -2.68 1.96
C LEU A 77 14.70 -2.86 3.30
N ASP A 78 13.98 -1.84 3.75
CA ASP A 78 13.21 -1.89 4.99
C ASP A 78 12.06 -2.90 4.91
N ALA A 79 11.32 -2.92 3.80
CA ALA A 79 10.27 -3.91 3.59
C ALA A 79 10.83 -5.34 3.44
N ARG A 80 12.00 -5.54 2.80
CA ARG A 80 12.69 -6.83 2.79
C ARG A 80 13.05 -7.28 4.20
N GLN A 81 13.56 -6.39 5.04
CA GLN A 81 13.92 -6.69 6.43
C GLN A 81 12.68 -7.11 7.23
N ALA A 82 11.57 -6.38 7.10
CA ALA A 82 10.31 -6.72 7.74
C ALA A 82 9.77 -8.11 7.33
N ILE A 83 9.95 -8.50 6.06
CA ILE A 83 9.58 -9.83 5.56
C ILE A 83 10.43 -10.92 6.21
N ILE A 84 11.75 -10.73 6.31
CA ILE A 84 12.65 -11.70 6.96
C ILE A 84 12.27 -11.88 8.43
N GLU A 85 11.99 -10.79 9.14
CA GLU A 85 11.54 -10.85 10.53
C GLU A 85 10.20 -11.56 10.67
N ALA A 86 9.27 -11.35 9.74
CA ALA A 86 8.00 -12.05 9.70
C ALA A 86 8.19 -13.56 9.42
N GLN A 87 9.09 -13.92 8.51
CA GLN A 87 9.43 -15.32 8.22
C GLN A 87 10.04 -16.00 9.43
N ASN A 88 11.01 -15.37 10.11
CA ASN A 88 11.62 -15.92 11.33
C ASN A 88 10.58 -16.19 12.43
N ARG A 89 9.57 -15.31 12.58
CA ARG A 89 8.46 -15.54 13.51
C ARG A 89 7.58 -16.71 13.07
N TYR A 90 7.26 -16.80 11.79
CA TYR A 90 6.44 -17.87 11.21
C TYR A 90 7.09 -19.24 11.32
N GLU A 91 8.40 -19.35 11.13
CA GLU A 91 9.14 -20.62 11.17
C GLU A 91 9.40 -21.14 12.60
N SER A 92 9.14 -20.32 13.64
CA SER A 92 9.31 -20.75 15.03
C SER A 92 8.28 -21.81 15.43
N ALA A 93 8.75 -23.01 15.79
CA ALA A 93 7.89 -24.12 16.24
C ALA A 93 7.16 -23.84 17.58
N GLU A 94 7.68 -22.88 18.36
CA GLU A 94 7.08 -22.44 19.61
C GLU A 94 5.96 -21.42 19.39
N SER A 95 5.86 -20.83 18.19
CA SER A 95 4.82 -19.86 17.90
C SER A 95 3.41 -20.49 17.90
N PRO A 96 2.39 -19.74 18.33
CA PRO A 96 1.00 -20.13 18.14
C PRO A 96 0.63 -20.11 16.65
N SER A 97 -0.36 -20.92 16.28
CA SER A 97 -0.96 -20.87 14.94
C SER A 97 -1.66 -19.53 14.74
N ARG A 98 -1.37 -18.83 13.64
CA ARG A 98 -1.95 -17.50 13.37
C ARG A 98 -3.11 -17.62 12.38
N VAL A 99 -4.22 -16.97 12.70
CA VAL A 99 -5.42 -16.90 11.85
C VAL A 99 -5.67 -15.45 11.46
N LEU A 100 -5.75 -15.18 10.16
CA LEU A 100 -6.16 -13.88 9.64
C LEU A 100 -7.67 -13.88 9.39
N LEU A 101 -8.40 -13.06 10.14
CA LEU A 101 -9.82 -12.81 9.93
C LEU A 101 -9.99 -11.52 9.15
N ILE A 102 -10.67 -11.59 8.00
CA ILE A 102 -10.90 -10.45 7.12
C ILE A 102 -12.38 -10.10 7.13
N CYS A 103 -12.74 -8.92 7.67
CA CYS A 103 -14.06 -8.34 7.49
C CYS A 103 -14.08 -7.56 6.17
N ALA A 104 -14.65 -8.16 5.13
CA ALA A 104 -14.74 -7.54 3.80
C ALA A 104 -15.99 -6.65 3.61
N SER A 105 -16.75 -6.39 4.67
CA SER A 105 -17.89 -5.48 4.56
C SER A 105 -17.38 -4.04 4.48
N PRO A 106 -17.78 -3.25 3.46
CA PRO A 106 -17.36 -1.85 3.32
C PRO A 106 -18.15 -0.90 4.23
N ARG A 107 -18.97 -1.44 5.13
CA ARG A 107 -19.91 -0.67 5.93
C ARG A 107 -19.43 -0.53 7.36
N THR A 108 -19.59 0.68 7.87
CA THR A 108 -19.53 1.01 9.30
C THR A 108 -20.88 1.58 9.73
N ASP A 109 -21.09 1.66 11.05
CA ASP A 109 -22.17 2.42 11.67
C ASP A 109 -22.10 3.92 11.35
N GLN A 110 -20.89 4.43 11.09
CA GLN A 110 -20.64 5.84 10.70
C GLN A 110 -20.96 6.15 9.23
N THR A 111 -21.04 5.13 8.38
CA THR A 111 -21.27 5.29 6.92
C THR A 111 -22.61 4.71 6.45
N CYS A 112 -23.30 3.92 7.30
CA CYS A 112 -24.54 3.22 6.95
C CYS A 112 -25.40 3.01 8.23
N PRO A 113 -26.72 3.26 8.18
CA PRO A 113 -27.53 3.95 9.20
C PRO A 113 -27.35 3.42 10.63
N SER A 114 -26.29 3.88 11.32
CA SER A 114 -26.07 3.72 12.75
C SER A 114 -25.95 2.28 13.27
N GLU A 115 -25.67 1.28 12.41
CA GLU A 115 -25.42 -0.11 12.84
C GLU A 115 -24.21 -0.73 12.11
N ILE A 116 -23.34 -1.37 12.91
CA ILE A 116 -22.23 -2.18 12.43
C ILE A 116 -22.72 -3.35 11.55
N SER A 117 -21.91 -3.74 10.57
CA SER A 117 -22.31 -4.79 9.63
C SER A 117 -22.49 -6.15 10.31
N LYS A 118 -23.39 -6.98 9.77
CA LYS A 118 -23.55 -8.38 10.21
C LYS A 118 -22.23 -9.15 10.09
N THR A 119 -21.48 -8.91 9.01
CA THR A 119 -20.16 -9.50 8.78
C THR A 119 -19.21 -9.13 9.92
N PHE A 120 -19.11 -7.84 10.28
CA PHE A 120 -18.26 -7.40 11.38
C PHE A 120 -18.60 -8.12 12.69
N ARG A 121 -19.90 -8.18 13.06
CA ARG A 121 -20.34 -8.90 14.26
C ARG A 121 -19.98 -10.39 14.25
N LEU A 122 -20.21 -11.06 13.12
CA LEU A 122 -19.87 -12.48 12.98
C LEU A 122 -18.35 -12.71 13.04
N THR A 123 -17.56 -11.82 12.43
CA THR A 123 -16.10 -11.93 12.47
C THR A 123 -15.55 -11.64 13.86
N GLN A 124 -16.14 -10.70 14.63
CA GLN A 124 -15.76 -10.48 16.03
C GLN A 124 -16.10 -11.69 16.90
N ALA A 125 -17.28 -12.30 16.75
CA ALA A 125 -17.61 -13.53 17.47
C ALA A 125 -16.65 -14.67 17.13
N ALA A 126 -16.27 -14.83 15.85
CA ALA A 126 -15.27 -15.82 15.45
C ALA A 126 -13.89 -15.51 16.05
N LYS A 127 -13.49 -14.22 16.09
CA LYS A 127 -12.26 -13.77 16.74
C LYS A 127 -12.22 -14.18 18.22
N GLU A 128 -13.27 -13.87 18.97
CA GLU A 128 -13.38 -14.21 20.40
C GLU A 128 -13.26 -15.72 20.64
N ILE A 129 -13.91 -16.54 19.80
CA ILE A 129 -13.83 -18.01 19.90
C ILE A 129 -12.42 -18.51 19.65
N ILE A 130 -11.72 -17.97 18.63
CA ILE A 130 -10.37 -18.42 18.26
C ILE A 130 -9.35 -17.95 19.30
N GLU A 131 -9.45 -16.72 19.79
CA GLU A 131 -8.58 -16.20 20.86
C GLU A 131 -8.76 -16.94 22.19
N GLY A 132 -9.93 -17.53 22.43
CA GLY A 132 -10.18 -18.40 23.57
C GLY A 132 -9.55 -19.80 23.46
N ALA A 133 -9.06 -20.19 22.29
CA ALA A 133 -8.41 -21.48 22.08
C ALA A 133 -6.90 -21.40 22.37
N GLU A 134 -6.35 -22.48 22.94
CA GLU A 134 -4.92 -22.55 23.20
C GLU A 134 -4.10 -22.58 21.90
N ARG A 135 -2.94 -21.89 21.93
CA ARG A 135 -1.98 -21.83 20.82
C ARG A 135 -2.54 -21.23 19.52
N PHE A 136 -3.52 -20.34 19.60
CA PHE A 136 -3.95 -19.51 18.47
C PHE A 136 -3.74 -18.03 18.72
N GLU A 137 -3.37 -17.31 17.67
CA GLU A 137 -3.38 -15.86 17.60
C GLU A 137 -4.26 -15.41 16.43
N VAL A 138 -4.95 -14.28 16.60
CA VAL A 138 -5.79 -13.70 15.55
C VAL A 138 -5.26 -12.35 15.12
N ASP A 139 -4.98 -12.21 13.83
CA ASP A 139 -4.88 -10.91 13.17
C ASP A 139 -6.25 -10.56 12.58
N PHE A 140 -6.75 -9.36 12.88
CA PHE A 140 -8.03 -8.89 12.35
C PHE A 140 -7.81 -7.76 11.36
N LEU A 141 -8.25 -7.97 10.12
CA LEU A 141 -8.23 -6.98 9.05
C LEU A 141 -9.66 -6.54 8.72
N ASP A 142 -10.04 -5.37 9.20
CA ASP A 142 -11.29 -4.73 8.80
C ASP A 142 -11.10 -3.88 7.55
N LEU A 143 -11.74 -4.26 6.45
CA LEU A 143 -11.68 -3.51 5.19
C LEU A 143 -12.70 -2.36 5.14
N SER A 144 -13.59 -2.24 6.13
CA SER A 144 -14.54 -1.13 6.23
C SER A 144 -13.84 0.23 6.33
N VAL A 145 -12.63 0.27 6.87
CA VAL A 145 -11.83 1.51 6.99
C VAL A 145 -11.35 2.04 5.64
N LEU A 146 -11.33 1.22 4.57
CA LEU A 146 -10.98 1.69 3.23
C LEU A 146 -12.02 2.67 2.67
N THR A 147 -13.27 2.55 3.11
CA THR A 147 -14.37 3.41 2.69
C THR A 147 -14.74 4.45 3.74
N ALA A 148 -14.43 4.20 5.01
CA ALA A 148 -14.77 5.09 6.12
C ALA A 148 -13.63 6.05 6.54
N GLU A 149 -12.36 5.69 6.35
CA GLU A 149 -11.22 6.49 6.79
C GLU A 149 -10.53 7.17 5.59
N TYR A 150 -10.22 8.46 5.74
CA TYR A 150 -9.55 9.21 4.69
C TYR A 150 -8.16 8.66 4.38
N GLY A 151 -7.86 8.46 3.10
CA GLY A 151 -6.51 8.18 2.62
C GLY A 151 -6.05 6.72 2.70
N ARG A 152 -6.89 5.79 3.17
CA ARG A 152 -6.54 4.35 3.15
C ARG A 152 -6.78 3.74 1.78
N VAL A 153 -5.74 3.14 1.20
CA VAL A 153 -5.78 2.51 -0.12
C VAL A 153 -4.96 1.23 -0.11
N ILE A 154 -5.54 0.13 -0.59
CA ILE A 154 -4.79 -1.07 -0.96
C ILE A 154 -4.51 -0.99 -2.46
N TYR A 155 -3.24 -0.84 -2.82
CA TYR A 155 -2.84 -0.79 -4.22
C TYR A 155 -2.84 -2.19 -4.85
N PRO A 156 -3.33 -2.34 -6.09
CA PRO A 156 -3.32 -3.64 -6.76
C PRO A 156 -1.88 -4.04 -7.11
N CYS A 157 -1.60 -5.35 -7.01
CA CYS A 157 -0.35 -5.90 -7.52
C CYS A 157 -0.27 -5.69 -9.04
N LYS A 158 0.87 -5.20 -9.52
CA LYS A 158 1.15 -5.04 -10.96
C LYS A 158 1.31 -6.39 -11.68
N SER A 159 1.26 -7.51 -10.95
CA SER A 159 1.25 -8.86 -11.49
C SER A 159 2.48 -9.18 -12.35
N CYS A 160 3.63 -8.55 -12.04
CA CYS A 160 4.89 -8.80 -12.72
C CYS A 160 5.32 -10.27 -12.60
N VAL A 161 5.03 -10.93 -11.47
CA VAL A 161 5.33 -12.36 -11.27
C VAL A 161 4.66 -13.23 -12.33
N SER A 162 3.39 -12.96 -12.69
CA SER A 162 2.65 -13.80 -13.64
C SER A 162 2.92 -13.47 -15.11
N THR A 163 3.54 -12.33 -15.39
CA THR A 163 3.74 -11.82 -16.77
C THR A 163 5.20 -11.71 -17.19
N ALA A 164 6.09 -11.35 -16.27
CA ALA A 164 7.52 -11.16 -16.48
C ALA A 164 8.29 -11.42 -15.18
N MET A 165 8.18 -12.64 -14.64
CA MET A 165 8.80 -13.04 -13.36
C MET A 165 10.26 -12.58 -13.19
N PRO A 166 11.16 -12.68 -14.20
CA PRO A 166 12.54 -12.24 -14.06
C PRO A 166 12.72 -10.73 -13.83
N LEU A 167 11.71 -9.92 -14.15
CA LEU A 167 11.69 -8.47 -13.93
C LEU A 167 10.96 -8.07 -12.65
N CYS A 168 10.34 -9.02 -11.95
CA CYS A 168 9.69 -8.75 -10.69
C CYS A 168 10.74 -8.56 -9.60
N HIS A 169 10.65 -7.44 -8.89
CA HIS A 169 11.34 -7.24 -7.63
C HIS A 169 10.32 -7.30 -6.50
N TRP A 170 10.65 -8.04 -5.44
CA TRP A 170 9.82 -8.10 -4.24
C TRP A 170 10.66 -7.62 -3.05
N PRO A 171 10.17 -6.63 -2.28
CA PRO A 171 8.92 -5.88 -2.49
C PRO A 171 8.96 -4.98 -3.74
N CYS A 172 7.79 -4.79 -4.36
CA CYS A 172 7.63 -3.94 -5.56
C CYS A 172 7.17 -2.53 -5.17
N SER A 173 7.69 -1.50 -5.85
CA SER A 173 7.13 -0.14 -5.86
C SER A 173 5.82 -0.11 -6.64
#